data_AF-A0AAU1MS85-F1
#
_entry.id   AF-A0AAU1MS85-F1
#
_cell.length_a   1.000
_cell.length_b   1.000
_cell.length_c   1.000
_cell.angle_alpha   90.00
_cell.angle_beta   90.00
_cell.angle_gamma   90.00
#
_symmetry.space_group_name_H-M   'P 1'
#
loop_
_entity.id
_entity.type
_entity.pdbx_description
1 polymer ?
#
loop_
_entity_poly.entity_id
_entity_poly.type
_entity_poly.pdbx_seq_one_letter_code
_entity_poly.pdbx_strand_id
1 'polypeptide(L)'
;MDLVGLGRAVDEAFAVTGVDTPPWPDPHPDGEVRDEEYSRCPAPEKYRVLAARADAWTRALSRLGLAEVEAVTDPAAIWRRRPGVAVSGAVRLHPVRADAVSLVFGFSAIDEVPGTVLVVGAGEPAVSLEQLPDCGCDACDSGSADLLEAVDDVVIAVVTGTFVHVDAGEGREIVCTGDSWSASNWDAFGPPVEEVLAAARAGRSPYRVVRGQAWE
;
A
#
# COMPACT_ATOMS: atom_id res chain seq x y z
N MET A 1 1.96 1.40 20.39
CA MET A 1 2.64 2.05 19.25
C MET A 1 2.68 3.55 19.43
N ASP A 2 3.87 4.10 19.61
CA ASP A 2 4.11 5.55 19.52
C ASP A 2 4.17 5.96 18.05
N LEU A 3 3.02 6.33 17.48
CA LEU A 3 2.91 6.74 16.08
C LEU A 3 3.69 8.03 15.77
N VAL A 4 3.84 8.92 16.75
CA VAL A 4 4.61 10.16 16.58
C VAL A 4 6.11 9.83 16.47
N GLY A 5 6.60 8.94 17.33
CA GLY A 5 7.96 8.41 17.25
C GLY A 5 8.23 7.67 15.95
N LEU A 6 7.29 6.80 15.53
CA LEU A 6 7.40 6.05 14.28
C LEU A 6 7.43 6.97 13.06
N GLY A 7 6.49 7.92 12.95
CA GLY A 7 6.45 8.89 11.84
C GLY A 7 7.75 9.67 11.73
N ARG A 8 8.30 10.15 12.86
CA ARG A 8 9.61 10.83 12.87
C ARG A 8 10.74 9.93 12.37
N ALA A 9 10.78 8.68 12.78
CA ALA A 9 11.80 7.73 12.33
C ALA A 9 11.71 7.45 10.83
N VAL A 10 10.49 7.41 10.27
CA VAL A 10 10.27 7.28 8.82
C VAL A 10 10.73 8.55 8.11
N ASP A 11 10.38 9.75 8.60
CA ASP A 11 10.78 11.01 7.98
C ASP A 11 12.30 11.21 7.99
N GLU A 12 12.97 10.83 9.09
CA GLU A 12 14.44 10.81 9.16
C GLU A 12 15.06 9.83 8.16
N ALA A 13 14.44 8.66 7.96
CA ALA A 13 14.89 7.71 6.94
C ALA A 13 14.62 8.24 5.53
N PHE A 14 13.48 8.90 5.31
CA PHE A 14 13.05 9.44 4.03
C PHE A 14 13.91 10.63 3.58
N ALA A 15 14.41 11.44 4.50
CA ALA A 15 15.40 12.47 4.20
C ALA A 15 16.67 11.92 3.53
N VAL A 16 16.97 10.63 3.70
CA VAL A 16 18.08 9.93 3.05
C VAL A 16 17.63 9.17 1.80
N THR A 17 16.53 8.41 1.88
CA THR A 17 16.09 7.57 0.75
C THR A 17 15.46 8.37 -0.39
N GLY A 18 14.84 9.51 -0.07
CA GLY A 18 14.15 10.38 -1.02
C GLY A 18 15.00 11.54 -1.54
N VAL A 19 16.32 11.55 -1.29
CA VAL A 19 17.21 12.67 -1.67
C VAL A 19 17.17 13.01 -3.17
N ASP A 20 16.95 12.00 -4.01
CA ASP A 20 16.89 12.13 -5.48
C ASP A 20 15.44 12.13 -6.01
N THR A 21 14.44 12.26 -5.14
CA THR A 21 13.01 12.26 -5.49
C THR A 21 12.35 13.56 -5.02
N PRO A 22 12.53 14.67 -5.76
CA PRO A 22 11.99 15.96 -5.35
C PRO A 22 10.45 15.92 -5.30
N PRO A 23 9.82 16.57 -4.31
CA PRO A 23 8.37 16.65 -4.25
C PRO A 23 7.83 17.49 -5.40
N TRP A 24 6.64 17.15 -5.88
CA TRP A 24 5.85 17.96 -6.80
C TRP A 24 4.46 18.24 -6.22
N PRO A 25 3.89 19.44 -6.49
CA PRO A 25 2.54 19.78 -6.05
C PRO A 25 1.50 19.03 -6.89
N ASP A 26 0.26 19.03 -6.40
CA ASP A 26 -0.90 18.67 -7.20
C ASP A 26 -0.95 19.54 -8.48
N PRO A 27 -0.89 18.95 -9.69
CA PRO A 27 -1.03 19.69 -10.94
C PRO A 27 -2.43 20.23 -11.18
N HIS A 28 -3.44 19.73 -10.46
CA HIS A 28 -4.86 20.06 -10.61
C HIS A 28 -5.50 20.57 -9.31
N PRO A 29 -4.95 21.62 -8.66
CA PRO A 29 -5.44 22.07 -7.35
C PRO A 29 -6.88 22.60 -7.38
N ASP A 30 -7.35 23.03 -8.56
CA ASP A 30 -8.73 23.50 -8.79
C ASP A 30 -9.65 22.39 -9.37
N GLY A 31 -9.12 21.18 -9.60
CA GLY A 31 -9.84 20.03 -10.14
C GLY A 31 -10.11 20.06 -11.65
N GLU A 32 -9.61 21.08 -12.37
CA GLU A 32 -9.76 21.19 -13.82
C GLU A 32 -8.72 20.33 -14.56
N VAL A 33 -9.17 19.22 -15.14
CA VAL A 33 -8.33 18.31 -15.93
C VAL A 33 -8.67 18.43 -17.41
N ARG A 34 -7.66 18.54 -18.29
CA ARG A 34 -7.87 18.58 -19.74
C ARG A 34 -7.83 17.19 -20.37
N ASP A 35 -8.61 17.00 -21.44
CA ASP A 35 -8.69 15.72 -22.15
C ASP A 35 -7.34 15.22 -22.67
N GLU A 36 -6.42 16.13 -23.04
CA GLU A 36 -5.09 15.76 -23.53
C GLU A 36 -4.15 15.19 -22.46
N GLU A 37 -4.52 15.27 -21.18
CA GLU A 37 -3.73 14.80 -20.04
C GLU A 37 -4.03 13.32 -19.71
N TYR A 38 -5.12 12.78 -20.25
CA TYR A 38 -5.41 11.36 -20.13
C TYR A 38 -4.43 10.51 -20.93
N SER A 39 -4.10 9.34 -20.38
CA SER A 39 -3.20 8.36 -21.00
C SER A 39 -1.80 8.91 -21.33
N ARG A 40 -1.34 9.95 -20.64
CA ARG A 40 0.01 10.51 -20.77
C ARG A 40 0.74 10.53 -19.43
N CYS A 41 2.00 10.12 -19.46
CA CYS A 41 2.94 10.23 -18.35
C CYS A 41 4.33 10.57 -18.91
N PRO A 42 4.62 11.83 -19.22
CA PRO A 42 5.89 12.20 -19.86
C PRO A 42 7.10 12.07 -18.93
N ALA A 43 6.88 12.04 -17.61
CA ALA A 43 7.93 11.99 -16.58
C ALA A 43 7.58 10.96 -15.48
N PRO A 44 7.47 9.65 -15.80
CA PRO A 44 7.10 8.61 -14.84
C PRO A 44 8.11 8.47 -13.69
N GLU A 45 9.36 8.90 -13.89
CA GLU A 45 10.41 8.87 -12.87
C GLU A 45 10.06 9.64 -11.59
N LYS A 46 9.12 10.61 -11.65
CA LYS A 46 8.63 11.32 -10.46
C LYS A 46 8.07 10.36 -9.40
N TYR A 47 7.40 9.29 -9.83
CA TYR A 47 6.80 8.30 -8.93
C TYR A 47 7.81 7.40 -8.20
N ARG A 48 9.11 7.49 -8.50
CA ARG A 48 10.15 6.79 -7.69
C ARG A 48 10.15 7.23 -6.23
N VAL A 49 9.54 8.36 -5.90
CA VAL A 49 9.28 8.81 -4.54
C VAL A 49 8.56 7.75 -3.70
N LEU A 50 7.68 6.93 -4.31
CA LEU A 50 6.94 5.87 -3.63
C LEU A 50 7.87 4.74 -3.19
N ALA A 51 8.78 4.31 -4.07
CA ALA A 51 9.80 3.33 -3.72
C ALA A 51 10.76 3.87 -2.64
N ALA A 52 11.11 5.15 -2.70
CA ALA A 52 11.91 5.80 -1.66
C ALA A 52 11.21 5.83 -0.30
N ARG A 53 9.89 6.07 -0.27
CA ARG A 53 9.09 6.03 0.98
C ARG A 53 8.95 4.61 1.52
N ALA A 54 8.76 3.61 0.66
CA ALA A 54 8.77 2.21 1.07
C ALA A 54 10.12 1.77 1.68
N ASP A 55 11.26 2.23 1.13
CA ASP A 55 12.58 2.00 1.73
C ASP A 55 12.72 2.72 3.09
N ALA A 56 12.18 3.95 3.22
CA ALA A 56 12.17 4.67 4.49
C ALA A 56 11.41 3.90 5.59
N TRP A 57 10.21 3.42 5.27
CA TRP A 57 9.42 2.54 6.16
C TRP A 57 10.19 1.27 6.52
N THR A 58 10.79 0.61 5.53
CA THR A 58 11.57 -0.61 5.73
C THR A 58 12.70 -0.39 6.72
N ARG A 59 13.45 0.71 6.55
CA ARG A 59 14.55 1.10 7.43
C ARG A 59 14.06 1.47 8.84
N ALA A 60 12.99 2.25 8.96
CA ALA A 60 12.47 2.68 10.24
C ALA A 60 11.98 1.49 11.09
N LEU A 61 11.14 0.62 10.51
CA LEU A 61 10.60 -0.56 11.20
C LEU A 61 11.70 -1.54 11.62
N SER A 62 12.70 -1.75 10.76
CA SER A 62 13.84 -2.62 11.09
C SER A 62 14.73 -2.02 12.19
N ARG A 63 15.05 -0.72 12.12
CA ARG A 63 15.88 -0.04 13.13
C ARG A 63 15.22 0.00 14.50
N LEU A 64 13.91 0.14 14.55
CA LEU A 64 13.12 0.09 15.79
C LEU A 64 12.97 -1.34 16.35
N GLY A 65 13.47 -2.36 15.63
CA GLY A 65 13.36 -3.75 16.04
C GLY A 65 11.95 -4.32 15.94
N LEU A 66 11.10 -3.73 15.10
CA LEU A 66 9.70 -4.17 14.91
C LEU A 66 9.58 -5.25 13.85
N ALA A 67 10.53 -5.36 12.92
CA ALA A 67 10.54 -6.40 11.90
C ALA A 67 11.92 -6.80 11.39
N GLU A 68 11.98 -8.04 10.90
CA GLU A 68 13.07 -8.57 10.08
C GLU A 68 12.72 -8.40 8.59
N VAL A 69 13.73 -8.06 7.77
CA VAL A 69 13.53 -7.76 6.35
C VAL A 69 13.98 -8.94 5.49
N GLU A 70 13.12 -9.38 4.58
CA GLU A 70 13.38 -10.39 3.58
C GLU A 70 13.32 -9.78 2.17
N ALA A 71 14.38 -9.96 1.39
CA ALA A 71 14.35 -9.72 -0.05
C ALA A 71 13.71 -10.93 -0.75
N VAL A 72 12.60 -10.69 -1.46
CA VAL A 72 11.81 -11.76 -2.08
C VAL A 72 12.44 -12.20 -3.40
N THR A 73 12.67 -13.51 -3.55
CA THR A 73 13.30 -14.07 -4.76
C THR A 73 12.34 -14.23 -5.95
N ASP A 74 11.06 -14.54 -5.69
CA ASP A 74 10.00 -14.61 -6.71
C ASP A 74 8.85 -13.66 -6.34
N PRO A 75 8.95 -12.36 -6.70
CA PRO A 75 7.98 -11.34 -6.33
C PRO A 75 6.56 -11.58 -6.85
N ALA A 76 6.40 -12.33 -7.94
CA ALA A 76 5.09 -12.61 -8.52
C ALA A 76 4.34 -13.73 -7.77
N ALA A 77 5.07 -14.64 -7.13
CA ALA A 77 4.50 -15.81 -6.46
C ALA A 77 4.03 -15.57 -5.02
N ILE A 78 4.40 -14.44 -4.39
CA ILE A 78 4.06 -14.18 -2.99
C ILE A 78 2.61 -13.72 -2.78
N TRP A 79 1.94 -13.29 -3.85
CA TRP A 79 0.61 -12.71 -3.79
C TRP A 79 -0.48 -13.77 -3.87
N ARG A 80 -1.51 -13.64 -3.03
CA ARG A 80 -2.70 -14.51 -3.04
C ARG A 80 -3.44 -14.39 -4.37
N ARG A 81 -3.61 -13.15 -4.83
CA ARG A 81 -4.04 -12.81 -6.19
C ARG A 81 -2.97 -11.92 -6.79
N ARG A 82 -2.63 -12.18 -8.05
CA ARG A 82 -1.67 -11.32 -8.75
C ARG A 82 -2.22 -9.88 -8.81
N PRO A 83 -1.44 -8.88 -8.41
CA PRO A 83 -1.80 -7.48 -8.63
C PRO A 83 -2.08 -7.20 -10.13
N GLY A 84 -2.80 -6.12 -10.41
CA GLY A 84 -3.10 -5.69 -11.78
C GLY A 84 -1.85 -5.30 -12.59
N VAL A 85 -0.71 -5.16 -11.91
CA VAL A 85 0.59 -4.81 -12.47
C VAL A 85 1.60 -5.94 -12.29
N ALA A 86 2.58 -6.02 -13.21
CA ALA A 86 3.64 -7.01 -13.16
C ALA A 86 4.70 -6.63 -12.11
N VAL A 87 4.53 -7.15 -10.88
CA VAL A 87 5.50 -6.95 -9.79
C VAL A 87 6.83 -7.63 -10.13
N SER A 88 7.89 -6.83 -10.26
CA SER A 88 9.24 -7.25 -10.65
C SER A 88 10.24 -7.26 -9.50
N GLY A 89 9.92 -6.62 -8.38
CA GLY A 89 10.69 -6.66 -7.14
C GLY A 89 9.76 -6.68 -5.93
N ALA A 90 10.19 -7.26 -4.81
CA ALA A 90 9.46 -7.14 -3.57
C ALA A 90 10.36 -7.26 -2.33
N VAL A 91 9.95 -6.59 -1.26
CA VAL A 91 10.51 -6.72 0.08
C VAL A 91 9.39 -7.11 1.03
N ARG A 92 9.66 -8.06 1.91
CA ARG A 92 8.74 -8.48 2.97
C ARG A 92 9.35 -8.13 4.33
N LEU A 93 8.51 -7.59 5.20
CA LEU A 93 8.85 -7.31 6.58
C LEU A 93 8.08 -8.27 7.47
N HIS A 94 8.82 -9.15 8.16
CA HIS A 94 8.31 -10.10 9.13
C HIS A 94 8.24 -9.44 10.49
N PRO A 95 7.04 -9.20 11.07
CA PRO A 95 6.95 -8.63 12.40
C PRO A 95 7.63 -9.54 13.43
N VAL A 96 8.31 -8.93 14.40
CA VAL A 96 8.87 -9.67 15.55
C VAL A 96 7.75 -10.29 16.40
N ARG A 97 6.57 -9.66 16.40
CA ARG A 97 5.39 -10.13 17.13
C ARG A 97 4.65 -11.21 16.33
N ALA A 98 4.52 -12.41 16.89
CA ALA A 98 4.07 -13.61 16.18
C ALA A 98 2.60 -13.63 15.70
N ASP A 99 1.73 -12.80 16.28
CA ASP A 99 0.30 -12.67 15.92
C ASP A 99 0.02 -11.43 15.03
N ALA A 100 1.06 -10.68 14.69
CA ALA A 100 1.01 -9.66 13.66
C ALA A 100 1.24 -10.28 12.27
N VAL A 101 0.80 -9.57 11.22
CA VAL A 101 0.98 -10.02 9.84
C VAL A 101 2.16 -9.33 9.18
N SER A 102 2.82 -10.04 8.26
CA SER A 102 3.89 -9.48 7.43
C SER A 102 3.38 -8.32 6.57
N LEU A 103 4.19 -7.26 6.44
CA LEU A 103 4.00 -6.17 5.49
C LEU A 103 4.81 -6.47 4.23
N VAL A 104 4.26 -6.18 3.06
CA VAL A 104 4.91 -6.41 1.77
C VAL A 104 4.89 -5.15 0.95
N PHE A 105 6.05 -4.79 0.40
CA PHE A 105 6.19 -3.78 -0.64
C PHE A 105 6.56 -4.48 -1.95
N GLY A 106 5.67 -4.42 -2.93
CA GLY A 106 5.92 -4.84 -4.31
C GLY A 106 6.24 -3.64 -5.20
N PHE A 107 7.13 -3.81 -6.15
CA PHE A 107 7.57 -2.77 -7.08
C PHE A 107 7.28 -3.18 -8.52
N SER A 108 6.77 -2.25 -9.31
CA SER A 108 6.52 -2.39 -10.74
C SER A 108 6.98 -1.12 -11.47
N ALA A 109 6.60 -0.99 -12.75
CA ALA A 109 7.01 0.09 -13.64
C ALA A 109 5.82 0.71 -14.39
N ILE A 110 5.93 2.01 -14.66
CA ILE A 110 5.14 2.78 -15.64
C ILE A 110 6.06 3.00 -16.83
N ASP A 111 5.62 2.69 -18.04
CA ASP A 111 6.40 2.86 -19.27
C ASP A 111 7.83 2.31 -19.16
N GLU A 112 7.96 1.10 -18.59
CA GLU A 112 9.22 0.39 -18.37
C GLU A 112 10.20 1.07 -17.38
N VAL A 113 9.81 2.17 -16.74
CA VAL A 113 10.61 2.86 -15.73
C VAL A 113 10.45 2.17 -14.37
N PRO A 114 11.48 1.48 -13.83
CA PRO A 114 11.31 0.68 -12.62
C PRO A 114 11.12 1.54 -11.36
N GLY A 115 10.37 1.01 -10.40
CA GLY A 115 10.16 1.61 -9.09
C GLY A 115 9.18 2.78 -9.09
N THR A 116 8.39 2.93 -10.15
CA THR A 116 7.38 3.99 -10.29
C THR A 116 5.98 3.52 -9.94
N VAL A 117 5.81 2.24 -9.62
CA VAL A 117 4.58 1.68 -9.04
C VAL A 117 4.93 0.94 -7.76
N LEU A 118 4.20 1.24 -6.69
CA LEU A 118 4.27 0.57 -5.41
C LEU A 118 2.97 -0.21 -5.18
N VAL A 119 3.08 -1.49 -4.82
CA VAL A 119 1.97 -2.29 -4.32
C VAL A 119 2.22 -2.54 -2.84
N VAL A 120 1.36 -2.02 -1.97
CA VAL A 120 1.41 -2.31 -0.53
C VAL A 120 0.51 -3.51 -0.26
N GLY A 121 1.04 -4.51 0.43
CA GLY A 121 0.34 -5.74 0.74
C GLY A 121 0.57 -6.24 2.17
N ALA A 122 -0.23 -7.21 2.60
CA ALA A 122 -0.08 -7.81 3.91
C ALA A 122 -0.37 -9.31 3.94
N GLY A 123 0.28 -10.02 4.87
CA GLY A 123 0.09 -11.45 5.14
C GLY A 123 0.89 -12.39 4.24
N GLU A 124 0.66 -13.69 4.45
CA GLU A 124 1.35 -14.77 3.74
C GLU A 124 0.35 -15.88 3.36
N PRO A 125 0.01 -16.06 2.07
CA PRO A 125 0.36 -15.22 0.94
C PRO A 125 -0.23 -13.79 1.05
N ALA A 126 0.47 -12.82 0.46
CA ALA A 126 0.15 -11.40 0.56
C ALA A 126 -1.15 -11.06 -0.18
N VAL A 127 -2.02 -10.28 0.46
CA VAL A 127 -3.15 -9.62 -0.21
C VAL A 127 -2.75 -8.19 -0.57
N SER A 128 -3.20 -7.71 -1.72
CA SER A 128 -2.99 -6.31 -2.13
C SER A 128 -3.91 -5.41 -1.32
N LEU A 129 -3.34 -4.38 -0.70
CA LEU A 129 -4.09 -3.37 0.05
C LEU A 129 -4.20 -2.09 -0.76
N GLU A 130 -3.11 -1.68 -1.41
CA GLU A 130 -3.05 -0.44 -2.18
C GLU A 130 -2.06 -0.57 -3.34
N GLN A 131 -2.35 0.11 -4.46
CA GLN A 131 -1.45 0.22 -5.60
C GLN A 131 -1.34 1.68 -6.02
N LEU A 132 -0.13 2.24 -5.91
CA LEU A 132 0.14 3.65 -6.18
C LEU A 132 1.18 3.83 -7.30
N PRO A 133 0.99 4.81 -8.21
CA PRO A 133 -0.29 5.50 -8.41
C PRO A 133 -1.37 4.53 -8.94
N ASP A 134 -2.64 4.87 -8.71
CA ASP A 134 -3.79 4.10 -9.19
C ASP A 134 -3.98 4.26 -10.71
N CYS A 135 -3.71 5.46 -11.24
CA CYS A 135 -3.44 5.76 -12.65
C CYS A 135 -2.09 6.46 -12.81
N GLY A 136 -1.27 6.00 -13.76
CA GLY A 136 -0.02 6.68 -14.12
C GLY A 136 -0.22 7.93 -14.99
N CYS A 137 -1.44 8.39 -15.22
CA CYS A 137 -1.75 9.48 -16.14
C CYS A 137 -1.69 10.85 -15.45
N ASP A 138 -1.23 11.89 -16.16
CA ASP A 138 -1.17 13.27 -15.64
C ASP A 138 -2.55 13.80 -15.22
N ALA A 139 -3.63 13.33 -15.86
CA ALA A 139 -5.01 13.62 -15.50
C ALA A 139 -5.42 13.14 -14.09
N CYS A 140 -4.74 12.13 -13.54
CA CYS A 140 -5.04 11.55 -12.23
C CYS A 140 -3.93 11.83 -11.21
N ASP A 141 -2.92 12.62 -11.57
CA ASP A 141 -1.85 12.98 -10.66
C ASP A 141 -2.38 13.95 -9.59
N SER A 142 -2.33 13.54 -8.33
CA SER A 142 -2.72 14.32 -7.15
C SER A 142 -1.53 14.99 -6.44
N GLY A 143 -0.31 14.86 -7.00
CA GLY A 143 0.90 15.37 -6.38
C GLY A 143 1.56 14.36 -5.44
N SER A 144 2.83 14.62 -5.13
CA SER A 144 3.62 13.72 -4.27
C SER A 144 3.11 13.62 -2.84
N ALA A 145 2.54 14.69 -2.29
CA ALA A 145 2.12 14.72 -0.89
C ALA A 145 0.97 13.75 -0.62
N ASP A 146 -0.05 13.77 -1.47
CA ASP A 146 -1.22 12.89 -1.40
C ASP A 146 -0.82 11.41 -1.55
N LEU A 147 0.04 11.10 -2.53
CA LEU A 147 0.54 9.73 -2.72
C LEU A 147 1.37 9.23 -1.53
N LEU A 148 2.18 10.09 -0.91
CA LEU A 148 2.97 9.74 0.27
C LEU A 148 2.09 9.51 1.50
N GLU A 149 1.06 10.34 1.68
CA GLU A 149 0.04 10.16 2.73
C GLU A 149 -0.69 8.84 2.54
N ALA A 150 -1.11 8.50 1.31
CA ALA A 150 -1.74 7.22 1.01
C ALA A 150 -0.85 6.01 1.35
N VAL A 151 0.46 6.06 1.05
CA VAL A 151 1.41 5.02 1.48
C VAL A 151 1.44 4.92 3.00
N ASP A 152 1.59 6.05 3.68
CA ASP A 152 1.73 6.10 5.13
C ASP A 152 0.48 5.56 5.84
N ASP A 153 -0.72 5.93 5.39
CA ASP A 153 -1.99 5.48 5.96
C ASP A 153 -2.15 3.97 5.87
N VAL A 154 -1.84 3.38 4.71
CA VAL A 154 -1.95 1.92 4.51
C VAL A 154 -0.92 1.19 5.36
N VAL A 155 0.34 1.68 5.41
CA VAL A 155 1.38 1.06 6.24
C VAL A 155 1.04 1.18 7.72
N ILE A 156 0.58 2.34 8.18
CA ILE A 156 0.09 2.57 9.54
C ILE A 156 -1.04 1.59 9.86
N ALA A 157 -2.00 1.39 8.95
CA ALA A 157 -3.10 0.46 9.18
C ALA A 157 -2.62 -0.99 9.38
N VAL A 158 -1.57 -1.41 8.66
CA VAL A 158 -0.94 -2.73 8.84
C VAL A 158 -0.22 -2.83 10.17
N VAL A 159 0.68 -1.89 10.49
CA VAL A 159 1.51 -1.98 11.71
C VAL A 159 0.71 -1.76 12.99
N THR A 160 -0.43 -1.05 12.92
CA THR A 160 -1.37 -0.89 14.03
C THR A 160 -2.41 -2.02 14.11
N GLY A 161 -2.46 -2.92 13.13
CA GLY A 161 -3.44 -4.00 13.08
C GLY A 161 -4.89 -3.53 12.86
N THR A 162 -5.07 -2.30 12.35
CA THR A 162 -6.40 -1.72 12.10
C THR A 162 -6.94 -2.06 10.71
N PHE A 163 -6.09 -2.54 9.80
CA PHE A 163 -6.52 -2.99 8.48
C PHE A 163 -7.36 -4.29 8.54
N VAL A 164 -8.25 -4.44 7.56
CA VAL A 164 -8.99 -5.66 7.31
C VAL A 164 -9.12 -5.85 5.80
N HIS A 165 -8.68 -7.01 5.31
CA HIS A 165 -8.95 -7.44 3.94
C HIS A 165 -9.94 -8.61 3.96
N VAL A 166 -10.96 -8.54 3.11
CA VAL A 166 -11.96 -9.60 2.90
C VAL A 166 -11.95 -10.03 1.44
N ASP A 167 -11.81 -11.34 1.19
CA ASP A 167 -11.88 -11.95 -0.14
C ASP A 167 -13.08 -12.91 -0.19
N ALA A 168 -14.10 -12.53 -0.97
CA ALA A 168 -15.33 -13.29 -1.17
C ALA A 168 -15.32 -14.15 -2.45
N GLY A 169 -14.15 -14.33 -3.09
CA GLY A 169 -14.02 -15.04 -4.36
C GLY A 169 -14.38 -14.17 -5.57
N GLU A 170 -14.00 -14.63 -6.77
CA GLU A 170 -14.42 -14.01 -8.04
C GLU A 170 -14.06 -12.51 -8.21
N GLY A 171 -13.00 -12.06 -7.53
CA GLY A 171 -12.55 -10.66 -7.60
C GLY A 171 -13.37 -9.71 -6.72
N ARG A 172 -14.23 -10.26 -5.84
CA ARG A 172 -14.98 -9.50 -4.84
C ARG A 172 -14.14 -9.33 -3.58
N GLU A 173 -13.65 -8.13 -3.37
CA GLU A 173 -12.72 -7.82 -2.30
C GLU A 173 -13.13 -6.53 -1.59
N ILE A 174 -12.91 -6.50 -0.28
CA ILE A 174 -13.02 -5.28 0.53
C ILE A 174 -11.67 -5.09 1.22
N VAL A 175 -11.12 -3.90 1.09
CA VAL A 175 -9.95 -3.45 1.84
C VAL A 175 -10.40 -2.32 2.74
N CYS A 176 -10.10 -2.41 4.03
CA CYS A 176 -10.30 -1.35 5.00
C CYS A 176 -8.97 -1.02 5.66
N THR A 177 -8.59 0.25 5.65
CA THR A 177 -7.35 0.79 6.23
C THR A 177 -7.73 1.95 7.13
N GLY A 178 -7.67 1.72 8.45
CA GLY A 178 -8.17 2.68 9.43
C GLY A 178 -9.67 2.93 9.30
N ASP A 179 -10.03 4.18 9.00
CA ASP A 179 -11.42 4.65 8.91
C ASP A 179 -11.98 4.64 7.47
N SER A 180 -11.13 4.37 6.46
CA SER A 180 -11.53 4.29 5.06
C SER A 180 -11.66 2.84 4.60
N TRP A 181 -12.44 2.61 3.55
CA TRP A 181 -12.52 1.32 2.87
C TRP A 181 -12.73 1.49 1.36
N SER A 182 -12.22 0.54 0.60
CA SER A 182 -12.50 0.34 -0.81
C SER A 182 -13.09 -1.05 -1.04
N ALA A 183 -13.91 -1.18 -2.09
CA ALA A 183 -14.50 -2.45 -2.46
C ALA A 183 -14.42 -2.64 -3.98
N SER A 184 -13.98 -3.82 -4.40
CA SER A 184 -13.89 -4.21 -5.80
C SER A 184 -14.93 -5.28 -6.11
N ASN A 185 -15.67 -5.09 -7.20
CA ASN A 185 -16.75 -5.98 -7.65
C ASN A 185 -17.79 -6.33 -6.56
N TRP A 186 -17.92 -5.50 -5.52
CA TRP A 186 -18.88 -5.72 -4.46
C TRP A 186 -20.25 -5.23 -4.92
N ASP A 187 -21.17 -6.16 -5.18
CA ASP A 187 -22.49 -5.84 -5.70
C ASP A 187 -23.43 -5.33 -4.61
N ALA A 188 -24.42 -4.52 -5.01
CA ALA A 188 -25.44 -4.00 -4.10
C ALA A 188 -26.39 -5.09 -3.55
N PHE A 189 -26.32 -6.32 -4.08
CA PHE A 189 -27.11 -7.46 -3.63
C PHE A 189 -26.43 -8.26 -2.50
N GLY A 190 -25.15 -8.00 -2.24
CA GLY A 190 -24.43 -8.53 -1.09
C GLY A 190 -24.81 -7.85 0.24
N PRO A 191 -24.36 -8.39 1.38
CA PRO A 191 -24.45 -7.69 2.66
C PRO A 191 -23.71 -6.34 2.60
N PRO A 192 -24.15 -5.33 3.37
CA PRO A 192 -23.46 -4.05 3.48
C PRO A 192 -21.98 -4.23 3.88
N VAL A 193 -21.09 -3.42 3.31
CA VAL A 193 -19.64 -3.51 3.55
C VAL A 193 -19.31 -3.41 5.03
N GLU A 194 -20.01 -2.53 5.75
CA GLU A 194 -19.84 -2.32 7.19
C GLU A 194 -20.18 -3.57 8.00
N GLU A 195 -21.23 -4.30 7.61
CA GLU A 195 -21.60 -5.57 8.25
C GLU A 195 -20.55 -6.65 7.99
N VAL A 196 -20.00 -6.69 6.78
CA VAL A 196 -18.94 -7.63 6.39
C VAL A 196 -17.66 -7.35 7.17
N LEU A 197 -17.26 -6.09 7.28
CA LEU A 197 -16.10 -5.65 8.07
C LEU A 197 -16.30 -5.94 9.55
N ALA A 198 -17.49 -5.68 10.10
CA ALA A 198 -17.82 -6.01 11.48
C ALA A 198 -17.75 -7.53 11.75
N ALA A 199 -18.26 -8.35 10.84
CA ALA A 199 -18.16 -9.80 10.91
C ALA A 199 -16.69 -10.27 10.83
N ALA A 200 -15.90 -9.69 9.93
CA ALA A 200 -14.47 -9.99 9.78
C ALA A 200 -13.67 -9.65 11.04
N ARG A 201 -13.86 -8.46 11.61
CA ARG A 201 -13.22 -8.04 12.88
C ARG A 201 -13.60 -8.94 14.05
N ALA A 202 -14.84 -9.41 14.07
CA ALA A 202 -15.32 -10.31 15.10
C ALA A 202 -14.98 -11.79 14.89
N GLY A 203 -14.26 -12.15 13.81
CA GLY A 203 -13.92 -13.53 13.49
C GLY A 203 -15.12 -14.39 13.08
N ARG A 204 -16.19 -13.77 12.58
CA ARG A 204 -17.44 -14.42 12.13
C ARG A 204 -17.68 -14.30 10.62
N SER A 205 -16.73 -13.75 9.88
CA SER A 205 -16.88 -13.60 8.42
C SER A 205 -16.96 -14.98 7.75
N PRO A 206 -17.91 -15.19 6.83
CA PRO A 206 -17.96 -16.40 6.01
C PRO A 206 -16.88 -16.40 4.90
N TYR A 207 -16.18 -15.28 4.71
CA TYR A 207 -15.18 -15.07 3.66
C TYR A 207 -13.76 -15.23 4.18
N ARG A 208 -12.78 -15.25 3.26
CA ARG A 208 -11.37 -15.28 3.64
C ARG A 208 -10.97 -13.90 4.15
N VAL A 209 -10.42 -13.82 5.36
CA VAL A 209 -10.02 -12.56 5.98
C VAL A 209 -8.50 -12.54 6.18
N VAL A 210 -7.87 -11.40 5.92
CA VAL A 210 -6.52 -11.10 6.39
C VAL A 210 -6.61 -9.89 7.32
N ARG A 211 -6.08 -10.04 8.52
CA ARG A 211 -5.93 -9.02 9.56
C ARG A 211 -4.82 -9.46 10.50
N GLY A 212 -4.19 -8.53 11.20
CA GLY A 212 -3.16 -8.84 12.21
C GLY A 212 -3.36 -8.03 13.48
N GLN A 213 -2.65 -8.41 14.54
CA GLN A 213 -2.47 -7.53 15.69
C GLN A 213 -1.47 -6.41 15.35
N ALA A 214 -1.47 -5.36 16.18
CA ALA A 214 -0.43 -4.34 16.14
C ALA A 214 0.96 -4.97 16.33
N TRP A 215 2.00 -4.38 15.74
CA TRP A 215 3.37 -4.91 15.82
C TRP A 215 4.05 -4.68 17.18
N GLU A 216 3.42 -3.93 18.09
CA GLU A 216 3.83 -3.75 19.50
C GLU A 216 2.85 -4.47 20.45
#